data_AF-A0A3G6RI30-F1
#
_entry.id   AF-A0A3G6RI30-F1
#
_cell.length_a   1.000
_cell.length_b   1.000
_cell.length_c   1.000
_cell.angle_alpha   90.00
_cell.angle_beta   90.00
_cell.angle_gamma   90.00
#
_symmetry.space_group_name_H-M   'P 1'
#
loop_
_entity.id
_entity.type
_entity.pdbx_description
1 polymer ?
#
loop_
_entity_poly.entity_id
_entity_poly.type
_entity_poly.pdbx_seq_one_letter_code
_entity_poly.pdbx_strand_id
1 'polypeptide(L)'
;MKKLLLIAFFGLVSLNIYGQEETDTYNGQKFGYIIDKAGKKIEGVVRLHGSSYSPWQNQLKVKFGAASDIDKVKNKVKFKTFDADDIKEYMVYEGDTPRIFQAVKYSNMREALNSSETSTGLSAGFKALNNLSRTSQFAEVVTEGKIMVYKIYGYPTAVTANSANGISQAESDRLRNNPEYIYSKKGGKAEELTPAKAKIIIADCPYTKAKMTKGEYGSLKNEAKKRTGLGKFIRDEITNSTTDKLSLVNEVIYDYNENCK
;
A
#
# COMPACT_ATOMS: atom_id res chain seq x y z
N MET A 1 5.02 32.06 44.57
CA MET A 1 5.88 31.35 43.60
C MET A 1 5.11 30.28 42.80
N LYS A 2 3.95 30.61 42.20
CA LYS A 2 3.15 29.66 41.40
C LYS A 2 2.89 30.13 39.96
N LYS A 3 3.28 31.35 39.61
CA LYS A 3 3.03 31.96 38.28
C LYS A 3 4.23 31.90 37.33
N LEU A 4 5.42 31.52 37.81
CA LEU A 4 6.64 31.40 37.00
C LEU A 4 6.86 30.00 36.40
N LEU A 5 6.11 28.98 36.86
CA LEU A 5 6.21 27.61 36.36
C LEU A 5 5.41 27.37 35.06
N LEU A 6 4.47 28.24 34.74
CA LEU A 6 3.59 28.10 33.56
C LEU A 6 4.23 28.61 32.25
N ILE A 7 5.25 29.47 32.34
CA ILE A 7 5.97 29.99 31.15
C ILE A 7 7.05 29.00 30.69
N ALA A 8 7.63 28.21 31.60
CA ALA A 8 8.61 27.17 31.25
C ALA A 8 7.99 25.97 30.52
N PHE A 9 6.68 25.74 30.66
CA PHE A 9 5.99 24.62 30.01
C PHE A 9 5.58 24.90 28.56
N PHE A 10 5.52 26.17 28.14
CA PHE A 10 5.21 26.56 26.77
C PHE A 10 6.44 26.64 25.84
N GLY A 11 7.66 26.56 26.39
CA GLY A 11 8.91 26.61 25.61
C GLY A 11 9.39 25.26 25.06
N LEU A 12 8.82 24.13 25.52
CA LEU A 12 9.32 22.78 25.20
C LEU A 12 8.50 22.04 24.13
N VAL A 13 7.45 22.65 23.57
CA VAL A 13 6.56 21.98 22.60
C VAL A 13 6.88 22.36 21.14
N SER A 14 7.88 23.20 20.88
CA SER A 14 8.36 23.47 19.53
C SER A 14 9.55 22.58 19.12
N LEU A 15 9.53 21.31 19.53
CA LEU A 15 10.26 20.28 18.80
C LEU A 15 9.48 20.06 17.50
N ASN A 16 9.72 20.93 16.51
CA ASN A 16 9.51 20.57 15.13
C ASN A 16 10.28 19.27 14.95
N ILE A 17 9.54 18.18 14.73
CA ILE A 17 10.09 16.90 14.30
C ILE A 17 10.70 17.19 12.93
N TYR A 18 11.95 17.65 12.93
CA TYR A 18 12.73 17.76 11.71
C TYR A 18 12.99 16.32 11.29
N GLY A 19 12.22 15.87 10.29
CA GLY A 19 12.57 14.68 9.54
C GLY A 19 14.04 14.79 9.11
N GLN A 20 14.77 13.68 9.18
CA GLN A 20 16.19 13.65 8.88
C GLN A 20 16.42 14.16 7.45
N GLU A 21 16.92 15.38 7.32
CA GLU A 21 17.21 15.99 6.03
C GLU A 21 18.47 15.34 5.46
N GLU A 22 18.32 14.73 4.29
CA GLU A 22 19.43 14.11 3.57
C GLU A 22 19.78 14.98 2.37
N THR A 23 21.05 15.32 2.21
CA THR A 23 21.53 16.00 1.00
C THR A 23 22.26 15.00 0.13
N ASP A 24 21.91 14.96 -1.15
CA ASP A 24 22.59 14.11 -2.12
C ASP A 24 22.77 14.83 -3.46
N THR A 25 23.50 14.20 -4.37
CA THR A 25 23.82 14.71 -5.70
C THR A 25 22.61 14.58 -6.62
N TYR A 26 22.26 15.64 -7.36
CA TYR A 26 21.09 15.64 -8.25
C TYR A 26 21.31 14.76 -9.50
N ASN A 27 22.45 14.91 -10.19
CA ASN A 27 22.85 14.09 -11.34
C ASN A 27 21.78 13.93 -12.45
N GLY A 28 20.95 14.96 -12.67
CA GLY A 28 19.94 14.91 -13.73
C GLY A 28 18.83 13.88 -13.50
N GLN A 29 18.59 13.48 -12.24
CA GLN A 29 17.49 12.57 -11.89
C GLN A 29 16.16 13.07 -12.47
N LYS A 30 15.37 12.13 -13.00
CA LYS A 30 14.04 12.42 -13.54
C LYS A 30 13.12 12.96 -12.46
N PHE A 31 12.24 13.87 -12.85
CA PHE A 31 11.24 14.40 -11.94
C PHE A 31 10.04 13.48 -11.86
N GLY A 32 9.69 13.11 -10.64
CA GLY A 32 8.37 12.64 -10.29
C GLY A 32 7.59 13.76 -9.62
N TYR A 33 6.60 13.40 -8.83
CA TYR A 33 5.84 14.38 -8.05
C TYR A 33 5.31 13.81 -6.74
N ILE A 34 4.89 14.70 -5.86
CA ILE A 34 3.98 14.40 -4.75
C ILE A 34 2.68 15.20 -4.90
N ILE A 35 1.60 14.71 -4.31
CA ILE A 35 0.38 15.47 -4.05
C ILE A 35 0.26 15.67 -2.55
N ASP A 36 0.30 16.91 -2.08
CA ASP A 36 0.22 17.22 -0.65
C ASP A 36 -1.20 16.99 -0.09
N LYS A 37 -1.37 17.17 1.23
CA LYS A 37 -2.69 17.02 1.88
C LYS A 37 -3.73 18.03 1.36
N ALA A 38 -3.30 19.18 0.83
CA ALA A 38 -4.19 20.17 0.22
C ALA A 38 -4.59 19.80 -1.21
N GLY A 39 -3.97 18.77 -1.82
CA GLY A 39 -4.20 18.38 -3.21
C GLY A 39 -3.32 19.12 -4.22
N LYS A 40 -2.33 19.89 -3.75
CA LYS A 40 -1.39 20.57 -4.63
C LYS A 40 -0.33 19.57 -5.11
N LYS A 41 -0.16 19.49 -6.43
CA LYS A 41 0.92 18.75 -7.07
C LYS A 41 2.24 19.53 -6.96
N ILE A 42 3.31 18.87 -6.53
CA ILE A 42 4.65 19.44 -6.40
C ILE A 42 5.62 18.53 -7.14
N GLU A 43 6.25 19.07 -8.19
CA GLU A 43 7.26 18.37 -8.99
C GLU A 43 8.62 18.37 -8.28
N GLY A 44 9.39 17.30 -8.48
CA GLY A 44 10.72 17.18 -7.90
C GLY A 44 11.30 15.77 -8.03
N VAL A 45 12.41 15.54 -7.36
CA VAL A 45 13.03 14.21 -7.34
C VAL A 45 12.35 13.37 -6.25
N VAL A 46 11.78 12.24 -6.65
CA VAL A 46 11.18 11.26 -5.75
C VAL A 46 12.09 10.05 -5.65
N ARG A 47 12.34 9.57 -4.44
CA ARG A 47 13.12 8.37 -4.17
C ARG A 47 12.33 7.42 -3.29
N LEU A 48 12.24 6.19 -3.75
CA LEU A 48 11.72 5.08 -2.97
C LEU A 48 12.56 4.91 -1.69
N HIS A 49 11.90 4.65 -0.57
CA HIS A 49 12.57 4.42 0.71
C HIS A 49 13.17 3.01 0.78
N GLY A 50 12.48 2.04 0.20
CA GLY A 50 12.93 0.67 0.02
C GLY A 50 13.57 0.41 -1.34
N SER A 51 14.04 -0.82 -1.49
CA SER A 51 14.62 -1.35 -2.73
C SER A 51 13.66 -2.33 -3.41
N SER A 52 14.06 -2.88 -4.55
CA SER A 52 13.39 -4.04 -5.15
C SER A 52 13.33 -5.26 -4.23
N TYR A 53 14.27 -5.40 -3.28
CA TYR A 53 14.31 -6.47 -2.27
C TYR A 53 13.56 -6.14 -0.99
N SER A 54 13.14 -4.89 -0.81
CA SER A 54 12.41 -4.41 0.38
C SER A 54 11.21 -3.52 0.03
N PRO A 55 10.34 -3.92 -0.91
CA PRO A 55 9.29 -3.04 -1.44
C PRO A 55 8.26 -2.59 -0.40
N TRP A 56 8.07 -3.35 0.68
CA TRP A 56 7.20 -2.99 1.81
C TRP A 56 7.62 -1.69 2.52
N GLN A 57 8.89 -1.30 2.44
CA GLN A 57 9.37 -0.03 3.01
C GLN A 57 8.80 1.19 2.27
N ASN A 58 8.48 1.05 0.97
CA ASN A 58 7.86 2.11 0.17
C ASN A 58 6.41 2.41 0.57
N GLN A 59 5.80 1.50 1.34
CA GLN A 59 4.44 1.66 1.87
C GLN A 59 4.42 2.57 3.09
N LEU A 60 5.54 2.68 3.78
CA LEU A 60 5.65 3.46 5.01
C LEU A 60 6.06 4.89 4.70
N LYS A 61 7.08 5.05 3.85
CA LYS A 61 7.76 6.32 3.64
C LYS A 61 8.21 6.51 2.20
N VAL A 62 8.39 7.76 1.80
CA VAL A 62 9.03 8.18 0.55
C VAL A 62 9.96 9.36 0.80
N LYS A 63 11.04 9.49 0.04
CA LYS A 63 11.92 10.67 0.07
C LYS A 63 11.60 11.57 -1.11
N PHE A 64 11.47 12.87 -0.86
CA PHE A 64 11.18 13.86 -1.90
C PHE A 64 12.01 15.12 -1.74
N GLY A 65 12.61 15.57 -2.83
CA GLY A 65 13.28 16.85 -2.96
C GLY A 65 12.58 17.70 -4.00
N ALA A 66 11.98 18.82 -3.59
CA ALA A 66 11.23 19.69 -4.48
C ALA A 66 12.15 20.28 -5.56
N ALA A 67 11.64 20.44 -6.79
CA ALA A 67 12.42 21.03 -7.88
C ALA A 67 12.95 22.43 -7.56
N SER A 68 12.23 23.19 -6.72
CA SER A 68 12.65 24.51 -6.21
C SER A 68 13.88 24.47 -5.30
N ASP A 69 14.15 23.31 -4.70
CA ASP A 69 15.16 23.15 -3.66
C ASP A 69 16.46 22.52 -4.22
N ILE A 70 16.53 22.35 -5.54
CA ILE A 70 17.71 21.81 -6.25
C ILE A 70 18.71 22.94 -6.49
N ASP A 71 19.89 22.82 -5.87
CA ASP A 71 21.04 23.66 -6.17
C ASP A 71 21.77 23.10 -7.41
N LYS A 72 21.43 23.65 -8.58
CA LYS A 72 22.04 23.25 -9.86
C LYS A 72 23.53 23.58 -9.95
N VAL A 73 23.99 24.63 -9.26
CA VAL A 73 25.40 25.05 -9.28
C VAL A 73 26.25 24.05 -8.51
N LYS A 74 25.76 23.57 -7.36
CA LYS A 74 26.44 22.55 -6.56
C LYS A 74 26.08 21.13 -6.94
N ASN A 75 25.16 20.95 -7.90
CA ASN A 75 24.58 19.67 -8.27
C ASN A 75 24.01 18.90 -7.06
N LYS A 76 23.31 19.60 -6.16
CA LYS A 76 22.77 19.03 -4.91
C LYS A 76 21.26 19.17 -4.81
N VAL A 77 20.63 18.21 -4.14
CA VAL A 77 19.21 18.21 -3.80
C VAL A 77 19.05 17.81 -2.34
N LYS A 78 18.14 18.48 -1.64
CA LYS A 78 17.76 18.16 -0.26
C LYS A 78 16.48 17.33 -0.27
N PHE A 79 16.53 16.18 0.37
CA PHE A 79 15.38 15.28 0.52
C PHE A 79 14.76 15.43 1.90
N LYS A 80 13.43 15.46 1.90
CA LYS A 80 12.59 15.26 3.08
C LYS A 80 11.93 13.90 3.00
N THR A 81 11.82 13.23 4.13
CA THR A 81 11.07 11.97 4.23
C THR A 81 9.63 12.28 4.59
N PHE A 82 8.70 11.69 3.85
CA PHE A 82 7.26 11.80 4.06
C PHE A 82 6.70 10.42 4.40
N ASP A 83 5.86 10.37 5.43
CA ASP A 83 5.09 9.18 5.77
C ASP A 83 3.74 9.22 5.04
N ALA A 84 3.00 8.10 5.03
CA ALA A 84 1.72 8.00 4.32
C ALA A 84 0.62 8.94 4.84
N ASP A 85 0.77 9.47 6.05
CA ASP A 85 -0.14 10.49 6.59
C ASP A 85 0.26 11.92 6.18
N ASP A 86 1.45 12.12 5.58
CA ASP A 86 1.97 13.45 5.25
C ASP A 86 1.59 13.95 3.86
N ILE A 87 1.37 13.04 2.92
CA ILE A 87 1.01 13.34 1.52
C ILE A 87 -0.06 12.37 1.03
N LYS A 88 -0.79 12.72 -0.02
CA LYS A 88 -1.86 11.89 -0.59
C LYS A 88 -1.34 10.90 -1.62
N GLU A 89 -0.35 11.30 -2.40
CA GLU A 89 0.15 10.53 -3.53
C GLU A 89 1.60 10.90 -3.80
N TYR A 90 2.35 9.96 -4.36
CA TYR A 90 3.58 10.25 -5.07
C TYR A 90 3.68 9.44 -6.36
N MET A 91 4.42 9.97 -7.32
CA MET A 91 4.82 9.26 -8.54
C MET A 91 6.33 9.28 -8.66
N VAL A 92 6.90 8.12 -8.94
CA VAL A 92 8.34 7.95 -9.14
C VAL A 92 8.61 7.21 -10.43
N TYR A 93 9.69 7.55 -11.11
CA TYR A 93 10.16 6.79 -12.26
C TYR A 93 11.08 5.65 -11.82
N GLU A 94 10.76 4.44 -12.25
CA GLU A 94 11.66 3.29 -12.22
C GLU A 94 12.11 3.02 -13.66
N GLY A 95 13.31 3.47 -14.00
CA GLY A 95 13.76 3.57 -15.40
C GLY A 95 12.90 4.57 -16.19
N ASP A 96 12.14 4.07 -17.17
CA ASP A 96 11.18 4.85 -17.96
C ASP A 96 9.73 4.67 -17.53
N THR A 97 9.47 3.78 -16.56
CA THR A 97 8.11 3.44 -16.14
C THR A 97 7.70 4.30 -14.94
N PRO A 98 6.61 5.10 -15.03
CA PRO A 98 6.07 5.80 -13.88
C PRO A 98 5.32 4.80 -12.99
N ARG A 99 5.60 4.85 -11.69
CA ARG A 99 4.87 4.13 -10.65
C ARG A 99 4.19 5.14 -9.75
N ILE A 100 2.88 4.99 -9.56
CA ILE A 100 2.06 5.89 -8.75
C ILE A 100 1.69 5.18 -7.46
N PHE A 101 1.79 5.88 -6.33
CA PHE A 101 1.46 5.36 -5.01
C PHE A 101 0.53 6.32 -4.31
N GLN A 102 -0.59 5.83 -3.80
CA GLN A 102 -1.57 6.61 -3.06
C GLN A 102 -1.62 6.20 -1.59
N ALA A 103 -1.79 7.17 -0.71
CA ALA A 103 -2.05 6.92 0.70
C ALA A 103 -3.45 6.34 0.87
N VAL A 104 -3.52 5.10 1.33
CA VAL A 104 -4.77 4.36 1.56
C VAL A 104 -4.85 3.89 2.99
N LYS A 105 -6.07 3.94 3.55
CA LYS A 105 -6.36 3.31 4.85
C LYS A 105 -6.81 1.88 4.60
N TYR A 106 -5.95 0.92 4.94
CA TYR A 106 -6.23 -0.49 4.79
C TYR A 106 -5.56 -1.31 5.89
N SER A 107 -6.33 -2.22 6.49
CA SER A 107 -5.81 -3.16 7.49
C SER A 107 -5.62 -4.51 6.83
N ASN A 108 -4.37 -4.97 6.72
CA ASN A 108 -4.11 -6.32 6.24
C ASN A 108 -4.45 -7.34 7.35
N MET A 109 -5.71 -7.77 7.40
CA MET A 109 -6.19 -8.70 8.42
C MET A 109 -5.43 -10.04 8.40
N ARG A 110 -5.08 -10.53 7.19
CA ARG A 110 -4.37 -11.81 7.01
C ARG A 110 -2.97 -11.78 7.63
N GLU A 111 -2.26 -10.67 7.48
CA GLU A 111 -0.93 -10.51 8.06
C GLU A 111 -0.95 -10.23 9.57
N ALA A 112 -1.96 -9.49 10.04
CA ALA A 112 -2.19 -9.34 11.47
C ALA A 112 -2.43 -10.71 12.14
N LEU A 113 -3.14 -11.63 11.47
CA LEU A 113 -3.35 -13.00 11.95
C LEU A 113 -2.09 -13.86 11.88
N ASN A 114 -1.33 -13.82 10.78
CA ASN A 114 -0.08 -14.58 10.64
C ASN A 114 1.03 -14.10 11.61
N SER A 115 1.07 -12.81 11.94
CA SER A 115 1.96 -12.29 12.97
C SER A 115 1.58 -12.75 14.38
N SER A 116 0.31 -13.13 14.59
CA SER A 116 -0.22 -13.52 15.91
C SER A 116 0.07 -14.97 16.30
N GLU A 117 0.45 -15.84 15.36
CA GLU A 117 0.82 -17.23 15.68
C GLU A 117 2.12 -17.34 16.49
N THR A 118 2.94 -16.28 16.51
CA THR A 118 4.22 -16.24 17.25
C THR A 118 4.16 -15.42 18.54
N SER A 119 3.05 -14.72 18.81
CA SER A 119 2.83 -14.00 20.07
C SER A 119 1.75 -14.71 20.87
N THR A 120 2.12 -15.30 22.00
CA THR A 120 1.22 -15.93 22.96
C THR A 120 0.06 -15.01 23.36
N GLY A 121 -1.09 -15.14 22.69
CA GLY A 121 -2.37 -14.56 23.08
C GLY A 121 -3.11 -13.84 21.96
N LEU A 122 -4.40 -14.19 21.76
CA LEU A 122 -5.34 -13.48 20.88
C LEU A 122 -5.33 -11.95 21.07
N SER A 123 -5.05 -11.47 22.28
CA SER A 123 -5.01 -10.04 22.62
C SER A 123 -3.86 -9.26 21.95
N ALA A 124 -2.76 -9.90 21.59
CA ALA A 124 -1.65 -9.29 20.86
C ALA A 124 -1.99 -9.07 19.38
N GLY A 125 -2.67 -10.04 18.75
CA GLY A 125 -3.22 -9.92 17.40
C GLY A 125 -4.22 -8.76 17.27
N PHE A 126 -5.07 -8.54 18.28
CA PHE A 126 -5.98 -7.39 18.31
C PHE A 126 -5.28 -6.03 18.42
N LYS A 127 -4.16 -5.93 19.15
CA LYS A 127 -3.38 -4.68 19.24
C LYS A 127 -2.64 -4.36 17.94
N ALA A 128 -2.04 -5.37 17.30
CA ALA A 128 -1.42 -5.23 15.98
C ALA A 128 -2.47 -4.83 14.92
N LEU A 129 -3.65 -5.44 14.95
CA LEU A 129 -4.76 -5.11 14.06
C LEU A 129 -5.32 -3.70 14.29
N ASN A 130 -5.40 -3.24 15.55
CA ASN A 130 -5.88 -1.89 15.86
C ASN A 130 -4.86 -0.80 15.45
N ASN A 131 -3.56 -1.11 15.44
CA ASN A 131 -2.53 -0.20 14.92
C ASN A 131 -2.51 -0.18 13.39
N LEU A 132 -2.52 -1.36 12.73
CA LEU A 132 -2.59 -1.44 11.25
C LEU A 132 -3.89 -0.83 10.69
N SER A 133 -4.99 -0.88 11.43
CA SER A 133 -6.28 -0.31 10.98
C SER A 133 -6.40 1.20 11.11
N ARG A 134 -5.47 1.84 11.81
CA ARG A 134 -5.48 3.30 12.03
C ARG A 134 -4.47 4.05 11.16
N THR A 135 -3.47 3.36 10.62
CA THR A 135 -2.39 3.99 9.85
C THR A 135 -2.67 3.93 8.36
N SER A 136 -2.54 5.08 7.68
CA SER A 136 -2.47 5.10 6.23
C SER A 136 -1.16 4.42 5.81
N GLN A 137 -1.16 3.81 4.63
CA GLN A 137 0.05 3.31 3.98
C GLN A 137 0.00 3.67 2.50
N PHE A 138 1.15 3.88 1.88
CA PHE A 138 1.22 4.02 0.43
C PHE A 138 0.98 2.66 -0.22
N ALA A 139 0.04 2.62 -1.15
CA ALA A 139 -0.22 1.47 -1.99
C ALA A 139 -0.02 1.86 -3.46
N GLU A 140 0.62 0.98 -4.23
CA GLU A 140 0.90 1.23 -5.63
C GLU A 140 -0.39 1.09 -6.45
N VAL A 141 -0.71 2.08 -7.27
CA VAL A 141 -1.87 2.06 -8.17
C VAL A 141 -1.58 1.10 -9.32
N VAL A 142 -2.42 0.08 -9.47
CA VAL A 142 -2.34 -0.93 -10.55
C VAL A 142 -3.26 -0.58 -11.70
N THR A 143 -4.49 -0.18 -11.39
CA THR A 143 -5.44 0.32 -12.37
C THR A 143 -6.31 1.42 -11.77
N GLU A 144 -6.64 2.40 -12.59
CA GLU A 144 -7.50 3.53 -12.27
C GLU A 144 -8.80 3.46 -13.08
N GLY A 145 -9.93 3.78 -12.44
CA GLY A 145 -11.25 3.77 -13.06
C GLY A 145 -12.37 3.97 -12.05
N LYS A 146 -13.55 3.42 -12.32
CA LYS A 146 -14.62 3.34 -11.30
C LYS A 146 -14.18 2.53 -10.09
N ILE A 147 -13.36 1.51 -10.36
CA ILE A 147 -12.69 0.67 -9.38
C ILE A 147 -11.20 0.98 -9.44
N MET A 148 -10.67 1.52 -8.36
CA MET A 148 -9.23 1.63 -8.15
C MET A 148 -8.73 0.29 -7.63
N VAL A 149 -7.64 -0.21 -8.17
CA VAL A 149 -6.93 -1.36 -7.59
C VAL A 149 -5.53 -0.94 -7.19
N TYR A 150 -5.14 -1.38 -6.01
CA TYR A 150 -3.83 -1.14 -5.45
C TYR A 150 -3.11 -2.45 -5.16
N LYS A 151 -1.79 -2.42 -5.31
CA LYS A 151 -0.88 -3.47 -4.89
C LYS A 151 -0.19 -3.05 -3.60
N ILE A 152 -0.21 -3.95 -2.63
CA ILE A 152 0.49 -3.83 -1.36
C ILE A 152 1.32 -5.09 -1.09
N TYR A 153 2.39 -4.95 -0.33
CA TYR A 153 3.27 -6.00 0.13
C TYR A 153 3.01 -6.28 1.61
N GLY A 154 3.25 -7.53 1.99
CA GLY A 154 3.30 -7.87 3.41
C GLY A 154 4.52 -7.25 4.11
N TYR A 155 4.45 -7.16 5.43
CA TYR A 155 5.56 -6.78 6.29
C TYR A 155 6.27 -8.01 6.87
N PRO A 156 7.61 -7.97 6.98
CA PRO A 156 8.37 -9.00 7.68
C PRO A 156 7.90 -9.16 9.13
N THR A 157 7.81 -10.40 9.62
CA THR A 157 7.42 -10.66 11.01
C THR A 157 8.55 -10.31 11.97
N ALA A 158 8.21 -9.92 13.21
CA ALA A 158 9.17 -9.48 14.22
C ALA A 158 10.29 -10.50 14.52
N VAL A 159 10.02 -11.80 14.36
CA VAL A 159 11.02 -12.88 14.55
C VAL A 159 12.07 -12.87 13.45
N THR A 160 11.69 -12.53 12.21
CA THR A 160 12.63 -12.41 11.08
C THR A 160 13.37 -11.06 11.09
N ALA A 161 12.77 -10.01 11.64
CA ALA A 161 13.40 -8.69 11.76
C ALA A 161 14.43 -8.59 12.91
N ASN A 162 14.24 -9.36 13.99
CA ASN A 162 15.12 -9.35 15.18
C ASN A 162 16.23 -10.42 15.18
N SER A 163 16.40 -11.18 14.10
CA SER A 163 17.55 -12.06 13.99
C SER A 163 18.81 -11.24 13.70
N ALA A 164 19.97 -11.63 14.24
CA ALA A 164 21.26 -10.96 13.99
C ALA A 164 21.65 -10.87 12.49
N ASN A 165 20.89 -11.52 11.61
CA ASN A 165 21.11 -11.63 10.17
C ASN A 165 20.09 -10.84 9.32
N GLY A 166 19.17 -10.08 9.93
CA GLY A 166 18.09 -9.41 9.21
C GLY A 166 17.05 -10.39 8.62
N ILE A 167 16.25 -9.90 7.66
CA ILE A 167 15.19 -10.68 6.99
C ILE A 167 15.84 -11.71 6.08
N SER A 168 15.43 -12.98 6.18
CA SER A 168 15.99 -14.04 5.32
C SER A 168 15.63 -13.81 3.85
N GLN A 169 16.47 -14.29 2.93
CA GLN A 169 16.21 -14.20 1.49
C GLN A 169 14.87 -14.86 1.12
N ALA A 170 14.57 -16.03 1.72
CA ALA A 170 13.32 -16.74 1.49
C ALA A 170 12.09 -15.91 1.93
N GLU A 171 12.18 -15.18 3.04
CA GLU A 171 11.10 -14.30 3.50
C GLU A 171 10.97 -13.05 2.62
N SER A 172 12.09 -12.43 2.23
CA SER A 172 12.08 -11.32 1.26
C SER A 172 11.45 -11.74 -0.07
N ASP A 173 11.80 -12.92 -0.58
CA ASP A 173 11.24 -13.48 -1.80
C ASP A 173 9.76 -13.80 -1.65
N ARG A 174 9.34 -14.40 -0.52
CA ARG A 174 7.93 -14.65 -0.21
C ARG A 174 7.12 -13.36 -0.26
N LEU A 175 7.59 -12.31 0.41
CA LEU A 175 6.91 -11.01 0.47
C LEU A 175 6.88 -10.32 -0.90
N ARG A 176 8.00 -10.34 -1.64
CA ARG A 176 8.11 -9.69 -2.96
C ARG A 176 7.25 -10.37 -4.02
N ASN A 177 7.22 -11.70 -4.01
CA ASN A 177 6.56 -12.49 -5.05
C ASN A 177 5.09 -12.78 -4.75
N ASN A 178 4.61 -12.44 -3.54
CA ASN A 178 3.21 -12.61 -3.16
C ASN A 178 2.60 -11.30 -2.64
N PRO A 179 2.52 -10.26 -3.50
CA PRO A 179 1.81 -9.04 -3.13
C PRO A 179 0.32 -9.31 -3.01
N GLU A 180 -0.32 -8.51 -2.17
CA GLU A 180 -1.75 -8.48 -1.96
C GLU A 180 -2.39 -7.40 -2.82
N TYR A 181 -3.60 -7.63 -3.31
CA TYR A 181 -4.34 -6.69 -4.14
C TYR A 181 -5.59 -6.25 -3.40
N ILE A 182 -5.74 -4.93 -3.27
CA ILE A 182 -6.90 -4.31 -2.63
C ILE A 182 -7.60 -3.43 -3.64
N TYR A 183 -8.88 -3.18 -3.45
CA TYR A 183 -9.66 -2.33 -4.33
C TYR A 183 -10.43 -1.28 -3.53
N SER A 184 -10.76 -0.17 -4.17
CA SER A 184 -11.76 0.77 -3.69
C SER A 184 -12.66 1.19 -4.84
N LYS A 185 -13.95 1.38 -4.56
CA LYS A 185 -14.78 2.22 -5.43
C LYS A 185 -14.27 3.65 -5.28
N LYS A 186 -14.31 4.47 -6.33
CA LYS A 186 -13.82 5.86 -6.28
C LYS A 186 -14.35 6.62 -5.05
N GLY A 187 -13.46 7.02 -4.14
CA GLY A 187 -13.78 7.71 -2.87
C GLY A 187 -14.28 6.81 -1.72
N GLY A 188 -14.38 5.50 -1.94
CA GLY A 188 -14.74 4.49 -0.97
C GLY A 188 -13.56 3.98 -0.16
N LYS A 189 -13.85 3.13 0.84
CA LYS A 189 -12.83 2.45 1.64
C LYS A 189 -12.14 1.36 0.80
N ALA A 190 -10.86 1.15 1.06
CA ALA A 190 -10.12 0.05 0.47
C ALA A 190 -10.47 -1.27 1.15
N GLU A 191 -10.67 -2.31 0.35
CA GLU A 191 -11.02 -3.68 0.78
C GLU A 191 -10.16 -4.70 0.03
N GLU A 192 -10.00 -5.91 0.58
CA GLU A 192 -9.30 -6.99 -0.11
C GLU A 192 -10.01 -7.37 -1.41
N LEU A 193 -9.25 -7.53 -2.49
CA LEU A 193 -9.78 -8.01 -3.76
C LEU A 193 -9.79 -9.54 -3.76
N THR A 194 -11.00 -10.10 -3.70
CA THR A 194 -11.24 -11.56 -3.80
C THR A 194 -12.15 -11.87 -4.99
N PRO A 195 -12.19 -13.11 -5.49
CA PRO A 195 -13.13 -13.51 -6.54
C PRO A 195 -14.59 -13.20 -6.19
N ALA A 196 -14.97 -13.38 -4.92
CA ALA A 196 -16.31 -13.04 -4.44
C ALA A 196 -16.60 -11.53 -4.53
N LYS A 197 -15.64 -10.69 -4.12
CA LYS A 197 -15.76 -9.23 -4.24
C LYS A 197 -15.78 -8.77 -5.69
N ALA A 198 -14.94 -9.35 -6.56
CA ALA A 198 -14.97 -9.07 -7.99
C ALA A 198 -16.33 -9.38 -8.64
N LYS A 199 -16.97 -10.52 -8.29
CA LYS A 199 -18.33 -10.84 -8.75
C LYS A 199 -19.36 -9.79 -8.31
N ILE A 200 -19.22 -9.22 -7.12
CA ILE A 200 -20.09 -8.15 -6.62
C ILE A 200 -19.83 -6.84 -7.36
N ILE A 201 -18.56 -6.50 -7.61
CA ILE A 201 -18.14 -5.29 -8.31
C ILE A 201 -18.77 -5.22 -9.70
N ILE A 202 -18.71 -6.31 -10.46
CA ILE A 202 -19.17 -6.33 -11.86
C ILE A 202 -20.68 -6.56 -12.02
N ALA A 203 -21.42 -6.80 -10.92
CA ALA A 203 -22.81 -7.23 -10.98
C ALA A 203 -23.77 -6.14 -11.52
N ASP A 204 -23.38 -4.87 -11.43
CA ASP A 204 -24.18 -3.72 -11.87
C ASP A 204 -24.00 -3.38 -13.35
N CYS A 205 -23.06 -4.02 -14.05
CA CYS A 205 -22.81 -3.77 -15.46
C CYS A 205 -23.31 -4.92 -16.35
N PRO A 206 -24.27 -4.68 -17.27
CA PRO A 206 -24.81 -5.72 -18.14
C PRO A 206 -23.75 -6.44 -18.98
N TYR A 207 -22.74 -5.71 -19.47
CA TYR A 207 -21.68 -6.24 -20.32
C TYR A 207 -20.83 -7.31 -19.59
N THR A 208 -20.22 -6.94 -18.47
CA THR A 208 -19.39 -7.86 -17.68
C THR A 208 -20.23 -8.95 -17.02
N LYS A 209 -21.47 -8.65 -16.62
CA LYS A 209 -22.42 -9.66 -16.13
C LYS A 209 -22.69 -10.73 -17.18
N ALA A 210 -22.90 -10.36 -18.45
CA ALA A 210 -23.09 -11.32 -19.53
C ALA A 210 -21.85 -12.20 -19.74
N LYS A 211 -20.65 -11.60 -19.80
CA LYS A 211 -19.38 -12.33 -19.92
C LYS A 211 -19.15 -13.30 -18.75
N MET A 212 -19.45 -12.86 -17.52
CA MET A 212 -19.40 -13.72 -16.34
C MET A 212 -20.37 -14.90 -16.46
N THR A 213 -21.62 -14.68 -16.88
CA THR A 213 -22.61 -15.77 -17.04
C THR A 213 -22.23 -16.76 -18.13
N LYS A 214 -21.52 -16.32 -19.17
CA LYS A 214 -20.95 -17.18 -20.22
C LYS A 214 -19.66 -17.89 -19.79
N GLY A 215 -19.13 -17.57 -18.60
CA GLY A 215 -17.89 -18.15 -18.09
C GLY A 215 -16.64 -17.67 -18.83
N GLU A 216 -16.69 -16.47 -19.42
CA GLU A 216 -15.57 -15.91 -20.19
C GLU A 216 -14.41 -15.43 -19.30
N TYR A 217 -14.67 -15.11 -18.02
CA TYR A 217 -13.62 -14.80 -17.04
C TYR A 217 -13.06 -16.08 -16.43
N GLY A 218 -11.85 -16.46 -16.84
CA GLY A 218 -11.13 -17.63 -16.32
C GLY A 218 -10.89 -17.54 -14.82
N SER A 219 -10.47 -16.35 -14.37
CA SER A 219 -10.25 -15.99 -12.97
C SER A 219 -11.48 -16.11 -12.07
N LEU A 220 -12.70 -16.24 -12.63
CA LEU A 220 -13.95 -16.38 -11.87
C LEU A 220 -14.61 -17.76 -11.96
N LYS A 221 -14.02 -18.70 -12.71
CA LYS A 221 -14.56 -20.06 -12.89
C LYS A 221 -14.58 -20.81 -11.56
N ASN A 222 -15.70 -21.49 -11.31
CA ASN A 222 -16.16 -21.91 -9.98
C ASN A 222 -15.19 -22.76 -9.16
N GLU A 223 -15.09 -22.41 -7.88
CA GLU A 223 -14.68 -23.29 -6.78
C GLU A 223 -15.65 -24.47 -6.60
N ALA A 224 -15.08 -25.62 -6.20
CA ALA A 224 -15.79 -26.85 -5.89
C ALA A 224 -16.87 -26.70 -4.80
N LYS A 225 -17.82 -27.67 -4.83
CA LYS A 225 -19.02 -27.88 -3.97
C LYS A 225 -19.14 -27.00 -2.72
N LYS A 226 -20.32 -26.35 -2.58
CA LYS A 226 -20.75 -25.58 -1.40
C LYS A 226 -20.52 -26.37 -0.10
N ARG A 227 -19.58 -25.92 0.74
CA ARG A 227 -19.49 -26.30 2.16
C ARG A 227 -20.18 -25.22 3.02
N THR A 228 -20.74 -25.59 4.15
CA THR A 228 -21.40 -24.68 5.10
C THR A 228 -20.55 -24.48 6.36
N GLY A 229 -20.77 -23.38 7.09
CA GLY A 229 -20.13 -23.10 8.38
C GLY A 229 -18.62 -22.87 8.31
N LEU A 230 -17.88 -23.39 9.30
CA LEU A 230 -16.43 -23.23 9.42
C LEU A 230 -15.65 -23.79 8.22
N GLY A 231 -16.17 -24.85 7.59
CA GLY A 231 -15.59 -25.42 6.36
C GLY A 231 -15.69 -24.52 5.13
N LYS A 232 -16.62 -23.54 5.13
CA LYS A 232 -16.67 -22.48 4.12
C LYS A 232 -15.58 -21.45 4.38
N PHE A 233 -15.43 -21.00 5.63
CA PHE A 233 -14.42 -20.01 6.02
C PHE A 233 -13.00 -20.47 5.68
N ILE A 234 -12.63 -21.70 6.05
CA ILE A 234 -11.30 -22.27 5.76
C ILE A 234 -11.05 -22.37 4.25
N ARG A 235 -12.04 -22.82 3.47
CA ARG A 235 -11.91 -22.91 2.01
C ARG A 235 -11.79 -21.53 1.36
N ASP A 236 -12.62 -20.57 1.79
CA ASP A 236 -12.59 -19.21 1.25
C ASP A 236 -11.20 -18.59 1.51
N GLU A 237 -10.59 -18.85 2.67
CA GLU A 237 -9.22 -18.40 2.98
C GLU A 237 -8.15 -19.11 2.12
N ILE A 238 -8.25 -20.44 1.96
CA ILE A 238 -7.34 -21.23 1.10
C ILE A 238 -7.46 -20.78 -0.35
N THR A 239 -8.67 -20.52 -0.83
CA THR A 239 -8.86 -20.15 -2.23
C THR A 239 -8.44 -18.70 -2.48
N ASN A 240 -8.75 -17.79 -1.56
CA ASN A 240 -8.26 -16.41 -1.64
C ASN A 240 -6.72 -16.34 -1.62
N SER A 241 -6.05 -17.23 -0.89
CA SER A 241 -4.57 -17.29 -0.82
C SER A 241 -3.91 -17.98 -2.01
N THR A 242 -4.64 -18.79 -2.78
CA THR A 242 -4.14 -19.53 -3.96
C THR A 242 -4.61 -18.96 -5.30
N THR A 243 -5.56 -18.03 -5.28
CA THR A 243 -6.06 -17.36 -6.49
C THR A 243 -5.01 -16.39 -7.04
N ASP A 244 -4.79 -16.45 -8.35
CA ASP A 244 -4.06 -15.41 -9.08
C ASP A 244 -4.88 -14.11 -9.13
N LYS A 245 -4.67 -13.27 -8.12
CA LYS A 245 -5.33 -11.97 -7.98
C LYS A 245 -4.94 -11.01 -9.10
N LEU A 246 -3.76 -11.16 -9.71
CA LEU A 246 -3.35 -10.31 -10.84
C LEU A 246 -4.19 -10.64 -12.09
N SER A 247 -4.43 -11.92 -12.36
CA SER A 247 -5.36 -12.33 -13.43
C SER A 247 -6.77 -11.78 -13.21
N LEU A 248 -7.25 -11.75 -11.96
CA LEU A 248 -8.54 -11.14 -11.62
C LEU A 248 -8.58 -9.64 -11.98
N VAL A 249 -7.51 -8.90 -11.71
CA VAL A 249 -7.41 -7.48 -12.07
C VAL A 249 -7.43 -7.30 -13.60
N ASN A 250 -6.59 -8.05 -14.30
CA ASN A 250 -6.39 -7.91 -15.74
C ASN A 250 -7.59 -8.37 -16.57
N GLU A 251 -8.27 -9.44 -16.17
CA GLU A 251 -9.42 -9.97 -16.92
C GLU A 251 -10.73 -9.27 -16.55
N VAL A 252 -10.96 -9.01 -15.26
CA VAL A 252 -12.29 -8.62 -14.77
C VAL A 252 -12.37 -7.14 -14.48
N ILE A 253 -11.43 -6.62 -13.68
CA ILE A 253 -11.51 -5.22 -13.22
C ILE A 253 -11.20 -4.26 -14.37
N TYR A 254 -10.19 -4.58 -15.18
CA TYR A 254 -9.86 -3.80 -16.38
C TYR A 254 -11.05 -3.73 -17.35
N ASP A 255 -11.63 -4.89 -17.69
CA ASP A 255 -12.78 -4.99 -18.60
C ASP A 255 -14.01 -4.24 -18.08
N TYR A 256 -14.23 -4.24 -16.75
CA TYR A 256 -15.26 -3.42 -16.11
C TYR A 256 -14.96 -1.92 -16.21
N ASN A 257 -13.76 -1.49 -15.86
CA ASN A 257 -13.38 -0.08 -15.90
C ASN A 257 -13.45 0.51 -17.31
N GLU A 258 -13.14 -0.27 -18.35
CA GLU A 258 -13.24 0.17 -19.74
C GLU A 258 -14.67 0.24 -20.27
N ASN A 259 -15.48 -0.79 -20.00
CA ASN A 259 -16.76 -0.99 -20.68
C ASN A 259 -17.99 -0.55 -19.87
N CYS A 260 -17.84 -0.25 -18.57
CA CYS A 260 -18.95 0.00 -17.66
C CYS A 260 -18.93 1.43 -17.10
N LYS A 261 -18.92 2.45 -17.98
CA LYS A 261 -18.89 3.88 -17.64
C LYS A 261 -20.15 4.40 -16.96
#